data_AF-A0A960F6J4-F1
#
_entry.id   AF-A0A960F6J4-F1
#
_cell.length_a   1.000
_cell.length_b   1.000
_cell.length_c   1.000
_cell.angle_alpha   90.00
_cell.angle_beta   90.00
_cell.angle_gamma   90.00
#
_symmetry.space_group_name_H-M   'P 1'
#
loop_
_entity.id
_entity.type
_entity.pdbx_description
1 polymer ?
#
loop_
_entity_poly.entity_id
_entity_poly.type
_entity_poly.pdbx_seq_one_letter_code
_entity_poly.pdbx_strand_id
1 'polypeptide(L)'
;MAEQTCVDVEVLQRKLDRAERRVELLSQMIEERARTLYAVQQETERSNAFLVGILEAMDSAVFVTDGRGRISLLGGSAARLLGASADDLIGTDLEDHIIESRRGSRTEVLLRRVDGTDVPVLLSVSSTRGVDGRMAMVWVATDLTERRQLEFDLRQAQKLESVGQLAAGVAHEINTPIQFVADSVHFLGDAITDLLDLVESHQEFAEHATSELPTLSERHDKLRQLAADADIEFIAEEAPAALERTLGGIRRVSDIVAALKRFAHPGGDELVAVDLEEVVRTALTVSRSEWKYVAEVVEDYGSVPYVRGSAGELGQVVLNLVVN
;
A
#
# COMPACT_ATOMS: atom_id res chain seq x y z
N MET A 1 -92.12 56.41 26.50
CA MET A 1 -90.63 56.39 26.54
C MET A 1 -90.07 55.17 27.28
N ALA A 2 -90.71 54.62 28.32
CA ALA A 2 -90.19 53.43 29.03
C ALA A 2 -90.22 52.11 28.23
N GLU A 3 -91.21 51.91 27.34
CA GLU A 3 -91.28 50.70 26.50
C GLU A 3 -90.20 50.65 25.41
N GLN A 4 -89.84 51.80 24.82
CA GLN A 4 -88.82 51.87 23.76
C GLN A 4 -87.42 51.53 24.29
N THR A 5 -87.09 51.99 25.50
CA THR A 5 -85.82 51.70 26.18
C THR A 5 -85.70 50.22 26.59
N CYS A 6 -86.83 49.56 26.90
CA CYS A 6 -86.85 48.13 27.25
C CYS A 6 -86.55 47.25 26.02
N VAL A 7 -87.12 47.60 24.85
CA VAL A 7 -86.86 46.90 23.58
C VAL A 7 -85.40 47.06 23.13
N ASP A 8 -84.79 48.23 23.32
CA ASP A 8 -83.37 48.45 22.97
C ASP A 8 -82.41 47.66 23.88
N VAL A 9 -82.73 47.51 25.17
CA VAL A 9 -81.94 46.69 26.12
C VAL A 9 -82.01 45.21 25.74
N GLU A 10 -83.18 44.70 25.36
CA GLU A 10 -83.34 43.28 24.98
C GLU A 10 -82.60 42.96 23.67
N VAL A 11 -82.58 43.89 22.70
CA VAL A 11 -81.80 43.74 21.45
C VAL A 11 -80.30 43.78 21.72
N LEU A 12 -79.84 44.65 22.63
CA LEU A 12 -78.43 44.71 23.03
C LEU A 12 -77.99 43.45 23.79
N GLN A 13 -78.83 42.91 24.68
CA GLN A 13 -78.58 41.64 25.37
C GLN A 13 -78.47 40.47 24.38
N ARG A 14 -79.38 40.36 23.42
CA ARG A 14 -79.30 39.33 22.37
C ARG A 14 -78.06 39.46 21.48
N LYS A 15 -77.58 40.69 21.25
CA LYS A 15 -76.33 40.94 20.50
C LYS A 15 -75.10 40.56 21.33
N LEU A 16 -75.11 40.84 22.64
CA LEU A 16 -74.05 40.46 23.57
C LEU A 16 -73.96 38.93 23.69
N ASP A 17 -75.08 38.24 23.92
CA ASP A 17 -75.12 36.77 23.98
C ASP A 17 -74.58 36.12 22.69
N ARG A 18 -74.89 36.70 21.53
CA ARG A 18 -74.35 36.24 20.24
C ARG A 18 -72.85 36.50 20.10
N ALA A 19 -72.36 37.62 20.63
CA ALA A 19 -70.94 37.94 20.63
C ALA A 19 -70.17 37.02 21.58
N GLU A 20 -70.69 36.77 22.78
CA GLU A 20 -70.11 35.86 23.78
C GLU A 20 -70.02 34.43 23.25
N ARG A 21 -71.10 33.88 22.68
CA ARG A 21 -71.06 32.56 22.02
C ARG A 21 -70.06 32.50 20.87
N ARG A 22 -69.90 33.59 20.12
CA ARG A 22 -68.93 33.65 19.00
C ARG A 22 -67.50 33.68 19.52
N VAL A 23 -67.23 34.39 20.61
CA VAL A 23 -65.92 34.39 21.28
C VAL A 23 -65.62 33.01 21.84
N GLU A 24 -66.58 32.35 22.49
CA GLU A 24 -66.41 31.00 23.04
C GLU A 24 -66.10 29.97 21.94
N LEU A 25 -66.82 30.01 20.81
CA LEU A 25 -66.53 29.16 19.65
C LEU A 25 -65.16 29.44 19.03
N LEU A 26 -64.74 30.71 18.95
CA LEU A 26 -63.42 31.07 18.44
C LEU A 26 -62.30 30.60 19.38
N SER A 27 -62.49 30.74 20.70
CA SER A 27 -61.55 30.22 21.70
C SER A 27 -61.39 28.71 21.60
N GLN A 28 -62.50 27.97 21.47
CA GLN A 28 -62.47 26.52 21.24
C GLN A 28 -61.73 26.16 19.95
N MET A 29 -61.99 26.88 18.86
CA MET A 29 -61.31 26.66 17.57
C MET A 29 -59.81 26.96 17.65
N ILE A 30 -59.40 27.99 18.40
CA ILE A 30 -57.99 28.32 18.63
C ILE A 30 -57.31 27.23 19.45
N GLU A 31 -57.93 26.75 20.52
CA GLU A 31 -57.39 25.67 21.35
C GLU A 31 -57.26 24.34 20.59
N GLU A 32 -58.24 24.02 19.75
CA GLU A 32 -58.20 22.84 18.90
C GLU A 32 -57.07 22.95 17.87
N ARG A 33 -56.95 24.10 17.20
CA ARG A 33 -55.89 24.34 16.21
C ARG A 33 -54.50 24.39 16.83
N ALA A 34 -54.37 24.93 18.05
CA ALA A 34 -53.13 24.93 18.82
C ALA A 34 -52.70 23.50 19.19
N ARG A 35 -53.65 22.65 19.61
CA ARG A 35 -53.39 21.21 19.85
C ARG A 35 -52.94 20.49 18.58
N THR A 36 -53.59 20.74 17.45
CA THR A 36 -53.18 20.15 16.16
C THR A 36 -51.78 20.60 15.74
N LEU A 37 -51.48 21.90 15.83
CA LEU A 37 -50.16 22.43 15.48
C LEU A 37 -49.06 21.84 16.35
N TYR A 38 -49.30 21.73 17.66
CA TYR A 38 -48.36 21.13 18.58
C TYR A 38 -48.09 19.65 18.26
N ALA A 39 -49.14 18.89 17.91
CA ALA A 39 -48.99 17.50 17.50
C ALA A 39 -48.18 17.34 16.21
N VAL A 40 -48.47 18.17 15.18
CA VAL A 40 -47.74 18.16 13.90
C VAL A 40 -46.27 18.57 14.10
N GLN A 41 -46.01 19.56 14.96
CA GLN A 41 -44.65 19.98 15.28
C GLN A 41 -43.87 18.84 15.95
N GLN A 42 -44.45 18.17 16.95
CA GLN A 42 -43.80 17.02 17.61
C GLN A 42 -43.52 15.87 16.64
N GLU A 43 -44.46 15.57 15.74
CA GLU A 43 -44.26 14.53 14.73
C GLU A 43 -43.14 14.88 13.76
N THR A 44 -43.05 16.16 13.35
CA THR A 44 -41.98 16.68 12.49
C THR A 44 -40.61 16.62 13.19
N GLU A 45 -40.53 17.07 14.44
CA GLU A 45 -39.31 16.99 15.25
C GLU A 45 -38.85 15.54 15.43
N ARG A 46 -39.79 14.63 15.70
CA ARG A 46 -39.49 13.19 15.83
C ARG A 46 -39.00 12.57 14.52
N SER A 47 -39.62 12.92 13.39
CA SER A 47 -39.20 12.44 12.07
C SER A 47 -37.81 12.95 11.70
N ASN A 48 -37.54 14.24 11.92
CA ASN A 48 -36.23 14.85 11.68
C ASN A 48 -35.15 14.22 12.56
N ALA A 49 -35.41 14.05 13.85
CA ALA A 49 -34.47 13.40 14.78
C ALA A 49 -34.15 11.96 14.34
N PHE A 50 -35.15 11.22 13.83
CA PHE A 50 -34.94 9.87 13.31
C PHE A 50 -34.08 9.86 12.04
N LEU A 51 -34.33 10.77 11.08
CA LEU A 51 -33.53 10.88 9.86
C LEU A 51 -32.08 11.27 10.14
N VAL A 52 -31.85 12.22 11.04
CA VAL A 52 -30.50 12.59 11.50
C VAL A 52 -29.83 11.38 12.17
N GLY A 53 -30.53 10.67 13.04
CA GLY A 53 -30.02 9.46 13.68
C GLY A 53 -29.63 8.36 12.68
N ILE A 54 -30.38 8.19 11.59
CA ILE A 54 -30.00 7.27 10.51
C ILE A 54 -28.69 7.74 9.86
N LEU A 55 -28.59 9.01 9.46
CA LEU A 55 -27.41 9.55 8.79
C LEU A 55 -26.16 9.53 9.69
N GLU A 56 -26.32 9.67 11.00
CA GLU A 56 -25.23 9.57 11.97
C GLU A 56 -24.78 8.14 12.22
N ALA A 57 -25.69 7.16 12.19
CA ALA A 57 -25.39 5.75 12.38
C ALA A 57 -24.75 5.09 11.14
N MET A 58 -24.82 5.72 9.97
CA MET A 58 -24.18 5.22 8.76
C MET A 58 -22.66 5.45 8.77
N ASP A 59 -21.89 4.39 8.53
CA ASP A 59 -20.43 4.49 8.39
C ASP A 59 -20.01 5.19 7.09
N SER A 60 -20.82 5.06 6.03
CA SER A 60 -20.56 5.79 4.77
C SER A 60 -20.88 7.27 4.91
N ALA A 61 -20.02 8.11 4.33
CA ALA A 61 -20.25 9.53 4.24
C ALA A 61 -21.41 9.82 3.27
N VAL A 62 -22.43 10.52 3.74
CA VAL A 62 -23.58 10.93 2.93
C VAL A 62 -23.59 12.45 2.82
N PHE A 63 -23.65 12.95 1.59
CA PHE A 63 -23.84 14.36 1.26
C PHE A 63 -25.13 14.51 0.46
N VAL A 64 -25.87 15.58 0.71
CA VAL A 64 -26.98 16.00 -0.14
C VAL A 64 -26.64 17.37 -0.70
N THR A 65 -26.68 17.51 -2.01
CA THR A 65 -26.45 18.79 -2.69
C THR A 65 -27.72 19.30 -3.34
N ASP A 66 -27.85 20.63 -3.42
CA ASP A 66 -28.89 21.27 -4.20
C ASP A 66 -28.64 21.11 -5.72
N GLY A 67 -29.55 21.66 -6.53
CA GLY A 67 -29.44 21.65 -7.99
C GLY A 67 -28.27 22.46 -8.56
N ARG A 68 -27.48 23.14 -7.72
CA ARG A 68 -26.26 23.87 -8.07
C ARG A 68 -24.99 23.16 -7.58
N GLY A 69 -25.09 21.98 -6.96
CA GLY A 69 -23.95 21.23 -6.44
C GLY A 69 -23.53 21.63 -5.01
N ARG A 70 -24.25 22.57 -4.37
CA ARG A 70 -23.89 23.03 -3.02
C ARG A 70 -24.41 22.09 -1.95
N ILE A 71 -23.58 21.79 -0.96
CA ILE A 71 -23.93 20.91 0.15
C ILE A 71 -25.05 21.54 0.98
N SER A 72 -26.21 20.89 1.02
CA SER A 72 -27.38 21.31 1.81
C SER A 72 -27.57 20.48 3.08
N LEU A 73 -27.05 19.25 3.11
CA LEU A 73 -27.10 18.35 4.25
C LEU A 73 -25.91 17.40 4.18
N LEU A 74 -25.36 17.02 5.34
CA LEU A 74 -24.34 15.98 5.42
C LEU A 74 -24.49 15.17 6.72
N GLY A 75 -24.15 13.89 6.69
CA GLY A 75 -24.09 13.04 7.88
C GLY A 75 -22.80 13.23 8.68
N GLY A 76 -22.76 12.76 9.93
CA GLY A 76 -21.56 12.89 10.78
C GLY A 76 -20.30 12.23 10.19
N SER A 77 -20.46 11.11 9.47
CA SER A 77 -19.36 10.43 8.77
C SER A 77 -18.79 11.26 7.61
N ALA A 78 -19.61 12.10 6.96
CA ALA A 78 -19.17 12.99 5.89
C ALA A 78 -18.28 14.13 6.40
N ALA A 79 -18.63 14.74 7.53
CA ALA A 79 -17.79 15.75 8.19
C ALA A 79 -16.42 15.17 8.59
N ARG A 80 -16.41 13.97 9.20
CA ARG A 80 -15.16 13.26 9.57
C ARG A 80 -14.30 12.92 8.36
N LEU A 81 -14.91 12.46 7.26
CA LEU A 81 -14.21 12.12 6.03
C LEU A 81 -13.47 13.32 5.43
N LEU A 82 -14.12 14.50 5.39
CA LEU A 82 -13.53 15.74 4.89
C LEU A 82 -12.60 16.44 5.90
N GLY A 83 -12.66 16.05 7.18
CA GLY A 83 -11.83 16.63 8.24
C GLY A 83 -12.26 18.05 8.66
N ALA A 84 -13.53 18.41 8.49
CA ALA A 84 -14.06 19.74 8.82
C ALA A 84 -15.42 19.65 9.52
N SER A 85 -15.85 20.75 10.15
CA SER A 85 -17.15 20.80 10.81
C SER A 85 -18.28 20.83 9.77
N ALA A 86 -19.47 20.34 10.15
CA ALA A 86 -20.62 20.39 9.26
C ALA A 86 -20.96 21.84 8.86
N ASP A 87 -20.85 22.78 9.79
CA ASP A 87 -21.18 24.19 9.57
C ASP A 87 -20.26 24.85 8.53
N ASP A 88 -18.98 24.46 8.47
CA ASP A 88 -18.02 24.98 7.49
C ASP A 88 -18.24 24.41 6.09
N LEU A 89 -18.83 23.21 6.00
CA LEU A 89 -19.05 22.49 4.75
C LEU A 89 -20.41 22.79 4.12
N ILE A 90 -21.41 23.21 4.90
CA ILE A 90 -22.72 23.56 4.36
C ILE A 90 -22.60 24.78 3.44
N GLY A 91 -23.13 24.66 2.22
CA GLY A 91 -23.14 25.70 1.20
C GLY A 91 -21.91 25.75 0.29
N THR A 92 -20.85 24.98 0.58
CA THR A 92 -19.71 24.81 -0.32
C THR A 92 -20.07 23.89 -1.49
N ASP A 93 -19.31 23.95 -2.58
CA ASP A 93 -19.48 23.05 -3.71
C ASP A 93 -18.81 21.71 -3.40
N LEU A 94 -19.54 20.60 -3.51
CA LEU A 94 -18.97 19.28 -3.25
C LEU A 94 -17.98 18.87 -4.34
N GLU A 95 -18.15 19.35 -5.57
CA GLU A 95 -17.28 18.99 -6.69
C GLU A 95 -15.87 19.57 -6.52
N ASP A 96 -15.68 20.64 -5.75
CA ASP A 96 -14.36 21.21 -5.40
C ASP A 96 -13.47 20.20 -4.66
N HIS A 97 -14.09 19.19 -4.01
CA HIS A 97 -13.40 18.15 -3.28
C HIS A 97 -13.14 16.87 -4.11
N ILE A 98 -13.62 16.79 -5.36
CA ILE A 98 -13.48 15.59 -6.20
C ILE A 98 -12.37 15.81 -7.22
N ILE A 99 -11.27 15.07 -7.09
CA ILE A 99 -10.05 15.29 -7.90
C ILE A 99 -10.15 14.62 -9.27
N GLU A 100 -10.79 13.45 -9.33
CA GLU A 100 -10.89 12.66 -10.56
C GLU A 100 -12.21 11.87 -10.58
N SER A 101 -13.04 12.06 -11.60
CA SER A 101 -14.31 11.35 -11.77
C SER A 101 -14.34 10.65 -13.12
N ARG A 102 -14.47 9.32 -13.12
CA ARG A 102 -14.88 8.55 -14.31
C ARG A 102 -16.40 8.38 -14.28
N ARG A 103 -17.09 8.65 -15.40
CA ARG A 103 -18.55 8.52 -15.45
C ARG A 103 -18.98 7.05 -15.30
N GLY A 104 -19.74 6.75 -14.24
CA GLY A 104 -20.38 5.47 -13.94
C GLY A 104 -21.31 5.60 -12.73
N SER A 105 -22.19 4.61 -12.47
CA SER A 105 -23.14 4.69 -11.33
C SER A 105 -22.46 4.50 -9.96
N ARG A 106 -21.25 3.92 -9.95
CA ARG A 106 -20.39 3.72 -8.79
C ARG A 106 -18.94 3.78 -9.27
N THR A 107 -18.12 4.65 -8.70
CA THR A 107 -16.75 4.86 -9.20
C THR A 107 -15.80 5.16 -8.04
N GLU A 108 -14.59 4.59 -8.08
CA GLU A 108 -13.51 4.95 -7.17
C GLU A 108 -12.94 6.31 -7.58
N VAL A 109 -12.94 7.25 -6.65
CA VAL A 109 -12.45 8.62 -6.85
C VAL A 109 -11.54 9.00 -5.69
N LEU A 110 -10.68 9.99 -5.93
CA LEU A 110 -9.92 10.63 -4.85
C LEU A 110 -10.69 11.85 -4.37
N LEU A 111 -10.98 11.87 -3.08
CA LEU A 111 -11.68 12.94 -2.40
C LEU A 111 -10.67 13.72 -1.55
N ARG A 112 -10.58 15.03 -1.77
CA ARG A 112 -9.66 15.92 -1.08
C ARG A 112 -10.27 16.43 0.22
N ARG A 113 -9.62 16.14 1.34
CA ARG A 113 -9.93 16.73 2.65
C ARG A 113 -9.62 18.22 2.67
N VAL A 114 -10.15 18.92 3.67
CA VAL A 114 -9.91 20.37 3.85
C VAL A 114 -8.44 20.68 4.15
N ASP A 115 -7.71 19.75 4.77
CA ASP A 115 -6.26 19.86 5.01
C ASP A 115 -5.39 19.60 3.77
N GLY A 116 -6.00 19.23 2.64
CA GLY A 116 -5.33 18.94 1.38
C GLY A 116 -4.89 17.49 1.21
N THR A 117 -5.14 16.60 2.18
CA THR A 117 -4.89 15.16 2.00
C THR A 117 -5.95 14.50 1.12
N ASP A 118 -5.53 13.52 0.32
CA ASP A 118 -6.42 12.82 -0.62
C ASP A 118 -6.80 11.45 -0.06
N VAL A 119 -8.10 11.14 -0.07
CA VAL A 119 -8.67 9.86 0.43
C VAL A 119 -9.31 9.11 -0.73
N PRO A 120 -8.99 7.82 -0.93
CA PRO A 120 -9.69 7.00 -1.91
C PRO A 120 -11.08 6.65 -1.39
N VAL A 121 -12.12 6.97 -2.17
CA VAL A 121 -13.50 6.68 -1.81
C VAL A 121 -14.26 6.03 -2.96
N LEU A 122 -15.17 5.12 -2.63
CA LEU A 122 -16.16 4.60 -3.58
C LEU A 122 -17.37 5.52 -3.56
N LEU A 123 -17.54 6.29 -4.64
CA LEU A 123 -18.60 7.29 -4.76
C LEU A 123 -19.78 6.74 -5.56
N SER A 124 -20.98 6.90 -5.02
CA SER A 124 -22.27 6.63 -5.67
C SER A 124 -23.13 7.88 -5.63
N VAL A 125 -23.74 8.24 -6.76
CA VAL A 125 -24.57 9.44 -6.88
C VAL A 125 -25.96 9.05 -7.33
N SER A 126 -26.97 9.55 -6.63
CA SER A 126 -28.37 9.33 -6.96
C SER A 126 -29.16 10.63 -6.87
N SER A 127 -30.15 10.81 -7.74
CA SER A 127 -31.00 11.99 -7.71
C SER A 127 -32.24 11.74 -6.85
N THR A 128 -32.64 12.73 -6.05
CA THR A 128 -33.90 12.74 -5.31
C THR A 128 -34.61 14.09 -5.45
N ARG A 129 -35.83 14.21 -4.92
CA ARG A 129 -36.52 15.50 -4.79
C ARG A 129 -36.27 16.05 -3.39
N GLY A 130 -35.75 17.28 -3.32
CA GLY A 130 -35.59 18.03 -2.08
C GLY A 130 -36.93 18.47 -1.49
N VAL A 131 -36.88 19.03 -0.28
CA VAL A 131 -38.05 19.50 0.49
C VAL A 131 -38.82 20.62 -0.24
N ASP A 132 -38.14 21.39 -1.08
CA ASP A 132 -38.70 22.45 -1.92
C ASP A 132 -39.26 21.94 -3.27
N GLY A 133 -39.23 20.63 -3.50
CA GLY A 133 -39.63 19.98 -4.75
C GLY A 133 -38.60 20.08 -5.88
N ARG A 134 -37.43 20.69 -5.64
CA ARG A 134 -36.34 20.77 -6.63
C ARG A 134 -35.52 19.49 -6.64
N MET A 135 -34.77 19.28 -7.72
CA MET A 135 -33.85 18.15 -7.83
C MET A 135 -32.67 18.36 -6.86
N ALA A 136 -32.40 17.34 -6.05
CA ALA A 136 -31.24 17.26 -5.17
C ALA A 136 -30.44 16.00 -5.53
N MET A 137 -29.13 16.02 -5.30
CA MET A 137 -28.28 14.86 -5.49
C MET A 137 -27.84 14.32 -4.12
N VAL A 138 -27.96 13.01 -3.94
CA VAL A 138 -27.45 12.29 -2.78
C VAL A 138 -26.17 11.57 -3.21
N TRP A 139 -25.07 11.94 -2.56
CA TRP A 139 -23.75 11.39 -2.77
C TRP A 139 -23.41 10.50 -1.57
N VAL A 140 -23.07 9.26 -1.85
CA VAL A 140 -22.61 8.30 -0.84
C VAL A 140 -21.16 7.97 -1.15
N ALA A 141 -20.27 8.31 -0.23
CA ALA A 141 -18.85 8.03 -0.30
C ALA A 141 -18.47 7.01 0.78
N THR A 142 -17.92 5.87 0.37
CA THR A 142 -17.35 4.88 1.29
C THR A 142 -15.83 4.99 1.26
N ASP A 143 -15.21 5.24 2.41
CA ASP A 143 -13.75 5.27 2.55
C ASP A 143 -13.16 3.89 2.20
N LEU A 144 -12.16 3.87 1.31
CA LEU A 144 -11.47 2.66 0.87
C LEU A 144 -10.08 2.52 1.48
N THR A 145 -9.66 3.42 2.36
CA THR A 145 -8.29 3.46 2.92
C THR A 145 -7.93 2.14 3.60
N GLU A 146 -8.75 1.68 4.54
CA GLU A 146 -8.52 0.42 5.25
C GLU A 146 -8.57 -0.79 4.31
N ARG A 147 -9.53 -0.80 3.38
CA ARG A 147 -9.66 -1.89 2.39
C ARG A 147 -8.41 -1.99 1.52
N ARG A 148 -7.91 -0.86 1.01
CA ARG A 148 -6.70 -0.80 0.19
C ARG A 148 -5.46 -1.21 0.98
N GLN A 149 -5.36 -0.84 2.25
CA GLN A 149 -4.26 -1.28 3.11
C GLN A 149 -4.28 -2.80 3.30
N LEU A 150 -5.43 -3.39 3.60
CA LEU A 150 -5.57 -4.85 3.73
C LEU A 150 -5.28 -5.59 2.43
N GLU A 151 -5.75 -5.06 1.29
CA GLU A 151 -5.43 -5.61 -0.04
C GLU A 151 -3.92 -5.56 -0.31
N PHE A 152 -3.25 -4.46 0.06
CA PHE A 152 -1.80 -4.32 -0.06
C PHE A 152 -1.05 -5.33 0.83
N ASP A 153 -1.43 -5.43 2.11
CA ASP A 153 -0.82 -6.34 3.07
C ASP A 153 -0.98 -7.80 2.61
N LEU A 154 -2.15 -8.16 2.07
CA LEU A 154 -2.42 -9.48 1.51
C LEU A 154 -1.52 -9.78 0.30
N ARG A 155 -1.38 -8.84 -0.64
CA ARG A 155 -0.47 -9.01 -1.79
C ARG A 155 0.98 -9.19 -1.35
N GLN A 156 1.40 -8.46 -0.32
CA GLN A 156 2.75 -8.60 0.24
C GLN A 156 2.94 -9.99 0.87
N ALA A 157 1.96 -10.49 1.62
CA ALA A 157 2.00 -11.83 2.19
C ALA A 157 2.09 -12.92 1.10
N GLN A 158 1.33 -12.78 0.02
CA GLN A 158 1.37 -13.71 -1.12
C GLN A 158 2.73 -13.73 -1.84
N LYS A 159 3.37 -12.57 -2.02
CA LYS A 159 4.74 -12.49 -2.56
C LYS A 159 5.75 -13.22 -1.67
N LEU A 160 5.65 -13.03 -0.36
CA LEU A 160 6.51 -13.71 0.61
C LEU A 160 6.25 -15.22 0.66
N GLU A 161 5.00 -15.66 0.49
CA GLU A 161 4.66 -17.08 0.39
C GLU A 161 5.25 -17.72 -0.88
N SER A 162 5.16 -17.06 -2.04
CA SER A 162 5.74 -17.53 -3.30
C SER A 162 7.27 -17.66 -3.20
N VAL A 163 7.94 -16.68 -2.59
CA VAL A 163 9.37 -16.77 -2.27
C VAL A 163 9.64 -17.88 -1.24
N GLY A 164 8.75 -18.05 -0.26
CA GLY A 164 8.82 -19.10 0.76
C GLY A 164 8.76 -20.51 0.17
N GLN A 165 7.95 -20.73 -0.87
CA GLN A 165 7.93 -21.99 -1.61
C GLN A 165 9.27 -22.27 -2.31
N LEU A 166 9.92 -21.23 -2.83
CA LEU A 166 11.25 -21.31 -3.43
C LEU A 166 12.39 -21.30 -2.40
N ALA A 167 12.11 -21.16 -1.10
CA ALA A 167 13.12 -20.92 -0.08
C ALA A 167 14.16 -22.04 0.00
N ALA A 168 13.74 -23.30 -0.14
CA ALA A 168 14.65 -24.45 -0.16
C ALA A 168 15.60 -24.38 -1.39
N GLY A 169 15.07 -24.00 -2.55
CA GLY A 169 15.82 -23.83 -3.78
C GLY A 169 16.79 -22.66 -3.74
N VAL A 170 16.35 -21.50 -3.25
CA VAL A 170 17.18 -20.30 -3.07
C VAL A 170 18.29 -20.55 -2.05
N ALA A 171 17.99 -21.20 -0.92
CA ALA A 171 19.00 -21.56 0.08
C ALA A 171 20.07 -22.48 -0.53
N HIS A 172 19.65 -23.45 -1.35
CA HIS A 172 20.58 -24.34 -2.04
C HIS A 172 21.46 -23.59 -3.08
N GLU A 173 20.87 -22.67 -3.84
CA GLU A 173 21.58 -21.82 -4.80
C GLU A 173 22.54 -20.81 -4.16
N ILE A 174 22.29 -20.39 -2.92
CA ILE A 174 23.21 -19.56 -2.11
C ILE A 174 24.33 -20.42 -1.51
N ASN A 175 24.00 -21.59 -0.96
CA ASN A 175 24.99 -22.44 -0.29
C ASN A 175 26.06 -22.97 -1.24
N THR A 176 25.71 -23.26 -2.49
CA THR A 176 26.65 -23.80 -3.48
C THR A 176 27.84 -22.87 -3.74
N PRO A 177 27.67 -21.59 -4.14
CA PRO A 177 28.79 -20.67 -4.31
C PRO A 177 29.52 -20.35 -3.00
N ILE A 178 28.84 -20.37 -1.84
CA ILE A 178 29.50 -20.21 -0.54
C ILE A 178 30.46 -21.36 -0.28
N GLN A 179 30.07 -22.60 -0.60
CA GLN A 179 30.96 -23.76 -0.43
C GLN A 179 32.21 -23.63 -1.31
N PHE A 180 32.04 -23.26 -2.60
CA PHE A 180 33.19 -23.06 -3.49
C PHE A 180 34.11 -21.93 -3.02
N VAL A 181 33.55 -20.86 -2.45
CA VAL A 181 34.31 -19.78 -1.82
C VAL A 181 35.09 -20.31 -0.63
N ALA A 182 34.45 -21.06 0.27
CA ALA A 182 35.09 -21.60 1.46
C ALA A 182 36.25 -22.54 1.09
N ASP A 183 36.03 -23.48 0.17
CA ASP A 183 37.03 -24.44 -0.27
C ASP A 183 38.22 -23.74 -0.95
N SER A 184 37.94 -22.75 -1.81
CA SER A 184 38.97 -21.97 -2.51
C SER A 184 39.80 -21.12 -1.55
N VAL A 185 39.15 -20.48 -0.56
CA VAL A 185 39.83 -19.68 0.46
C VAL A 185 40.68 -20.56 1.37
N HIS A 186 40.22 -21.78 1.71
CA HIS A 186 40.99 -22.73 2.50
C HIS A 186 42.28 -23.13 1.75
N PHE A 187 42.13 -23.56 0.50
CA PHE A 187 43.27 -23.87 -0.37
C PHE A 187 44.25 -22.70 -0.51
N LEU A 188 43.76 -21.48 -0.76
CA LEU A 188 44.61 -20.30 -0.85
C LEU A 188 45.35 -20.00 0.46
N GLY A 189 44.71 -20.26 1.61
CA GLY A 189 45.34 -20.12 2.92
C GLY A 189 46.49 -21.11 3.12
N ASP A 190 46.29 -22.38 2.77
CA ASP A 190 47.31 -23.42 2.82
C ASP A 190 48.47 -23.07 1.88
N ALA A 191 48.16 -22.73 0.62
CA ALA A 191 49.16 -22.34 -0.38
C ALA A 191 49.98 -21.11 0.02
N ILE A 192 49.36 -20.09 0.63
CA ILE A 192 50.08 -18.93 1.16
C ILE A 192 51.01 -19.34 2.30
N THR A 193 50.58 -20.25 3.16
CA THR A 193 51.41 -20.76 4.28
C THR A 193 52.64 -21.47 3.73
N ASP A 194 52.46 -22.40 2.79
CA ASP A 194 53.57 -23.15 2.18
C ASP A 194 54.56 -22.23 1.45
N LEU A 195 54.07 -21.21 0.75
CA LEU A 195 54.90 -20.22 0.07
C LEU A 195 55.67 -19.34 1.06
N LEU A 196 55.05 -18.94 2.19
CA LEU A 196 55.73 -18.14 3.21
C LEU A 196 56.83 -18.96 3.91
N ASP A 197 56.58 -20.22 4.25
CA ASP A 197 57.56 -21.13 4.83
C ASP A 197 58.75 -21.34 3.89
N LEU A 198 58.49 -21.47 2.58
CA LEU A 198 59.54 -21.57 1.58
C LEU A 198 60.36 -20.29 1.45
N VAL A 199 59.71 -19.12 1.45
CA VAL A 199 60.38 -17.81 1.40
C VAL A 199 61.27 -17.61 2.63
N GLU A 200 60.76 -17.94 3.83
CA GLU A 200 61.52 -17.88 5.07
C GLU A 200 62.73 -18.82 5.01
N SER A 201 62.55 -20.07 4.58
CA SER A 201 63.67 -21.01 4.44
C SER A 201 64.69 -20.55 3.40
N HIS A 202 64.26 -19.89 2.32
CA HIS A 202 65.17 -19.31 1.32
C HIS A 202 65.99 -18.16 1.90
N GLN A 203 65.37 -17.30 2.71
CA GLN A 203 66.05 -16.21 3.42
C GLN A 203 67.05 -16.75 4.44
N GLU A 204 66.66 -17.73 5.25
CA GLU A 204 67.56 -18.41 6.21
C GLU A 204 68.79 -19.01 5.52
N PHE A 205 68.60 -19.64 4.36
CA PHE A 205 69.69 -20.21 3.57
C PHE A 205 70.63 -19.12 3.04
N ALA A 206 70.08 -18.02 2.50
CA ALA A 206 70.86 -16.91 1.95
C ALA A 206 71.70 -16.19 3.01
N GLU A 207 71.15 -15.96 4.21
CA GLU A 207 71.86 -15.32 5.33
C GLU A 207 73.04 -16.15 5.85
N HIS A 208 72.97 -17.47 5.68
CA HIS A 208 73.97 -18.41 6.19
C HIS A 208 74.80 -19.03 5.08
N ALA A 209 74.84 -18.37 3.90
CA ALA A 209 75.62 -18.80 2.74
C ALA A 209 77.14 -18.93 3.01
N THR A 210 77.64 -18.32 4.09
CA THR A 210 79.04 -18.38 4.55
C THR A 210 79.29 -19.37 5.70
N SER A 211 78.28 -20.13 6.14
CA SER A 211 78.41 -21.13 7.20
C SER A 211 79.23 -22.35 6.76
N GLU A 212 79.56 -23.25 7.71
CA GLU A 212 80.30 -24.47 7.39
C GLU A 212 79.51 -25.39 6.46
N LEU A 213 80.22 -26.13 5.60
CA LEU A 213 79.67 -27.06 4.59
C LEU A 213 78.61 -28.04 5.13
N PRO A 214 78.74 -28.65 6.33
CA PRO A 214 77.71 -29.56 6.86
C PRO A 214 76.38 -28.84 7.13
N THR A 215 76.45 -27.64 7.70
CA THR A 215 75.28 -26.83 8.06
C THR A 215 74.58 -26.25 6.83
N LEU A 216 75.35 -25.95 5.78
CA LEU A 216 74.82 -25.54 4.47
C LEU A 216 74.08 -26.66 3.76
N SER A 217 74.61 -27.89 3.81
CA SER A 217 73.96 -29.05 3.18
C SER A 217 72.63 -29.38 3.83
N GLU A 218 72.56 -29.40 5.17
CA GLU A 218 71.32 -29.65 5.91
C GLU A 218 70.22 -28.63 5.58
N ARG A 219 70.59 -27.35 5.48
CA ARG A 219 69.64 -26.27 5.12
C ARG A 219 69.20 -26.35 3.66
N HIS A 220 70.11 -26.70 2.74
CA HIS A 220 69.77 -26.93 1.35
C HIS A 220 68.79 -28.10 1.19
N ASP A 221 68.99 -29.18 1.94
CA ASP A 221 68.09 -30.34 1.92
C ASP A 221 66.71 -30.02 2.50
N LYS A 222 66.64 -29.27 3.62
CA LYS A 222 65.37 -28.75 4.17
C LYS A 222 64.61 -27.90 3.14
N LEU A 223 65.31 -26.99 2.46
CA LEU A 223 64.72 -26.13 1.44
C LEU A 223 64.20 -26.92 0.24
N ARG A 224 64.95 -27.93 -0.21
CA ARG A 224 64.52 -28.84 -1.28
C ARG A 224 63.28 -29.64 -0.90
N GLN A 225 63.20 -30.07 0.35
CA GLN A 225 62.06 -30.80 0.87
C GLN A 225 60.81 -29.90 0.93
N LEU A 226 60.93 -28.71 1.50
CA LEU A 226 59.83 -27.72 1.53
C LEU A 226 59.35 -27.35 0.12
N ALA A 227 60.27 -27.15 -0.83
CA ALA A 227 59.91 -26.86 -2.22
C ALA A 227 59.19 -28.03 -2.91
N ALA A 228 59.51 -29.28 -2.54
CA ALA A 228 58.84 -30.46 -3.06
C ALA A 228 57.47 -30.69 -2.41
N ASP A 229 57.34 -30.42 -1.10
CA ASP A 229 56.10 -30.57 -0.35
C ASP A 229 55.06 -29.50 -0.73
N ALA A 230 55.52 -28.28 -1.03
CA ALA A 230 54.66 -27.16 -1.42
C ALA A 230 54.08 -27.25 -2.84
N ASP A 231 54.61 -28.11 -3.72
CA ASP A 231 54.18 -28.25 -5.13
C ASP A 231 53.90 -26.89 -5.82
N ILE A 232 54.96 -26.09 -5.98
CA ILE A 232 54.87 -24.70 -6.45
C ILE A 232 54.20 -24.61 -7.84
N GLU A 233 54.40 -25.62 -8.70
CA GLU A 233 53.79 -25.66 -10.03
C GLU A 233 52.27 -25.79 -9.92
N PHE A 234 51.78 -26.72 -9.07
CA PHE A 234 50.36 -26.84 -8.77
C PHE A 234 49.77 -25.57 -8.15
N ILE A 235 50.45 -24.97 -7.16
CA ILE A 235 49.98 -23.72 -6.55
C ILE A 235 49.89 -22.59 -7.59
N ALA A 236 50.90 -22.45 -8.46
CA ALA A 236 50.93 -21.40 -9.47
C ALA A 236 49.80 -21.55 -10.50
N GLU A 237 49.38 -22.78 -10.81
CA GLU A 237 48.26 -23.07 -11.71
C GLU A 237 46.89 -22.91 -11.03
N GLU A 238 46.73 -23.44 -9.81
CA GLU A 238 45.41 -23.50 -9.15
C GLU A 238 45.06 -22.25 -8.34
N ALA A 239 46.02 -21.51 -7.78
CA ALA A 239 45.75 -20.32 -6.98
C ALA A 239 44.99 -19.23 -7.76
N PRO A 240 45.35 -18.90 -9.01
CA PRO A 240 44.56 -17.96 -9.82
C PRO A 240 43.11 -18.45 -10.02
N ALA A 241 42.94 -19.73 -10.35
CA ALA A 241 41.61 -20.32 -10.55
C ALA A 241 40.78 -20.34 -9.25
N ALA A 242 41.40 -20.59 -8.10
CA ALA A 242 40.75 -20.51 -6.79
C ALA A 242 40.29 -19.09 -6.45
N LEU A 243 41.11 -18.08 -6.77
CA LEU A 243 40.74 -16.68 -6.57
C LEU A 243 39.56 -16.27 -7.48
N GLU A 244 39.59 -16.67 -8.76
CA GLU A 244 38.49 -16.43 -9.69
C GLU A 244 37.19 -17.10 -9.24
N ARG A 245 37.26 -18.36 -8.82
CA ARG A 245 36.13 -19.11 -8.23
C ARG A 245 35.56 -18.37 -7.02
N THR A 246 36.41 -17.87 -6.14
CA THR A 246 36.02 -17.11 -4.95
C THR A 246 35.27 -15.83 -5.33
N LEU A 247 35.84 -15.00 -6.21
CA LEU A 247 35.22 -13.75 -6.64
C LEU A 247 33.90 -14.00 -7.39
N GLY A 248 33.85 -15.03 -8.24
CA GLY A 248 32.65 -15.45 -8.93
C GLY A 248 31.55 -15.90 -7.96
N GLY A 249 31.90 -16.70 -6.94
CA GLY A 249 30.98 -17.13 -5.90
C GLY A 249 30.39 -15.96 -5.12
N ILE A 250 31.22 -15.00 -4.68
CA ILE A 250 30.77 -13.80 -3.97
C ILE A 250 29.81 -12.95 -4.82
N ARG A 251 30.13 -12.74 -6.10
CA ARG A 251 29.25 -12.01 -7.03
C ARG A 251 27.90 -12.71 -7.14
N ARG A 252 27.88 -14.02 -7.36
CA ARG A 252 26.66 -14.79 -7.49
C ARG A 252 25.78 -14.74 -6.23
N VAL A 253 26.37 -14.84 -5.04
CA VAL A 253 25.63 -14.68 -3.77
C VAL A 253 25.01 -13.29 -3.69
N SER A 254 25.77 -12.25 -4.06
CA SER A 254 25.30 -10.86 -4.05
C SER A 254 24.14 -10.65 -5.02
N ASP A 255 24.21 -11.23 -6.22
CA ASP A 255 23.16 -11.14 -7.23
C ASP A 255 21.85 -11.81 -6.76
N ILE A 256 21.95 -12.99 -6.14
CA ILE A 256 20.79 -13.70 -5.58
C ILE A 256 20.13 -12.87 -4.46
N VAL A 257 20.93 -12.34 -3.53
CA VAL A 257 20.41 -11.52 -2.42
C VAL A 257 19.78 -10.22 -2.92
N ALA A 258 20.40 -9.57 -3.90
CA ALA A 258 19.86 -8.36 -4.53
C ALA A 258 18.54 -8.65 -5.26
N ALA A 259 18.47 -9.77 -5.99
CA ALA A 259 17.25 -10.23 -6.64
C ALA A 259 16.13 -10.50 -5.62
N LEU A 260 16.42 -11.22 -4.53
CA LEU A 260 15.47 -11.49 -3.45
C LEU A 260 14.95 -10.21 -2.79
N LYS A 261 15.85 -9.24 -2.54
CA LYS A 261 15.49 -7.94 -1.94
C LYS A 261 14.60 -7.10 -2.86
N ARG A 262 14.90 -7.07 -4.17
CA ARG A 262 14.05 -6.39 -5.16
C ARG A 262 12.66 -7.02 -5.23
N PHE A 263 12.60 -8.34 -5.14
CA PHE A 263 11.34 -9.07 -5.15
C PHE A 263 10.50 -8.87 -3.89
N ALA A 264 11.15 -8.82 -2.72
CA ALA A 264 10.51 -8.59 -1.43
C ALA A 264 10.22 -7.10 -1.13
N HIS A 265 10.69 -6.18 -1.97
CA HIS A 265 10.47 -4.76 -1.74
C HIS A 265 8.99 -4.43 -1.93
N PRO A 266 8.34 -3.74 -0.98
CA PRO A 266 7.04 -3.14 -1.19
C PRO A 266 7.19 -2.02 -2.23
N GLY A 267 7.16 -2.37 -3.51
CA GLY A 267 6.95 -1.37 -4.55
C GLY A 267 5.64 -0.66 -4.24
N GLY A 268 5.69 0.67 -4.15
CA GLY A 268 4.46 1.45 -4.05
C GLY A 268 3.59 1.22 -5.29
N ASP A 269 2.30 1.56 -5.19
CA ASP A 269 1.35 1.57 -6.33
C ASP A 269 1.75 2.59 -7.44
N GLU A 270 2.92 3.23 -7.33
CA GLU A 270 3.43 4.16 -8.33
C GLU A 270 3.91 3.43 -9.59
N LEU A 271 3.20 3.70 -10.68
CA LEU A 271 3.53 3.27 -12.02
C LEU A 271 4.74 4.05 -12.56
N VAL A 272 5.93 3.47 -12.43
CA VAL A 272 7.22 4.02 -12.87
C VAL A 272 7.65 3.43 -14.22
N ALA A 273 8.66 4.03 -14.85
CA ALA A 273 9.32 3.44 -16.02
C ALA A 273 10.16 2.24 -15.57
N VAL A 274 9.80 1.05 -16.04
CA VAL A 274 10.40 -0.23 -15.66
C VAL A 274 11.18 -0.81 -16.81
N ASP A 275 12.39 -1.25 -16.52
CA ASP A 275 13.21 -2.08 -17.40
C ASP A 275 12.75 -3.53 -17.32
N LEU A 276 12.11 -4.03 -18.38
CA LEU A 276 11.61 -5.41 -18.42
C LEU A 276 12.73 -6.44 -18.46
N GLU A 277 13.88 -6.10 -19.04
CA GLU A 277 15.02 -7.01 -19.11
C GLU A 277 15.55 -7.28 -17.70
N GLU A 278 15.68 -6.23 -16.87
CA GLU A 278 16.07 -6.39 -15.47
C GLU A 278 15.05 -7.22 -14.67
N VAL A 279 13.75 -7.02 -14.93
CA VAL A 279 12.68 -7.79 -14.28
C VAL A 279 12.78 -9.27 -14.62
N VAL A 280 12.96 -9.62 -15.90
CA VAL A 280 13.08 -11.01 -16.35
C VAL A 280 14.33 -11.66 -15.77
N ARG A 281 15.49 -10.98 -15.86
CA ARG A 281 16.75 -11.48 -15.30
C ARG A 281 16.66 -11.74 -13.80
N THR A 282 16.00 -10.85 -13.08
CA THR A 282 15.76 -11.01 -11.63
C THR A 282 14.91 -12.24 -11.35
N ALA A 283 13.80 -12.43 -12.07
CA ALA A 283 12.93 -13.59 -11.89
C ALA A 283 13.65 -14.91 -12.21
N LEU A 284 14.40 -14.97 -13.32
CA LEU A 284 15.18 -16.15 -13.72
C LEU A 284 16.26 -16.52 -12.70
N THR A 285 16.90 -15.51 -12.09
CA THR A 285 17.91 -15.70 -11.05
C THR A 285 17.30 -16.35 -9.80
N VAL A 286 16.10 -15.89 -9.39
CA VAL A 286 15.40 -16.41 -8.21
C VAL A 286 14.83 -17.80 -8.45
N SER A 287 14.28 -18.07 -9.63
CA SER A 287 13.70 -19.39 -9.98
C SER A 287 14.71 -20.41 -10.47
N ARG A 288 16.01 -20.11 -10.45
CA ARG A 288 17.07 -20.97 -10.99
C ARG A 288 17.01 -22.40 -10.47
N SER A 289 16.61 -22.60 -9.21
CA SER A 289 16.46 -23.92 -8.62
C SER A 289 15.44 -24.81 -9.34
N GLU A 290 14.39 -24.20 -9.89
CA GLU A 290 13.26 -24.91 -10.48
C GLU A 290 13.59 -25.39 -11.89
N TRP A 291 14.23 -24.55 -12.70
CA TRP A 291 14.46 -24.86 -14.11
C TRP A 291 15.83 -25.49 -14.40
N LYS A 292 16.86 -25.28 -13.57
CA LYS A 292 18.25 -25.72 -13.89
C LYS A 292 18.44 -27.21 -14.17
N TYR A 293 17.52 -28.05 -13.70
CA TYR A 293 17.61 -29.51 -13.87
C TYR A 293 16.65 -30.06 -14.93
N VAL A 294 15.73 -29.24 -15.42
CA VAL A 294 14.64 -29.68 -16.30
C VAL A 294 14.58 -28.90 -17.61
N ALA A 295 15.25 -27.75 -17.70
CA ALA A 295 15.26 -26.89 -18.87
C ALA A 295 16.57 -26.11 -19.02
N GLU A 296 16.80 -25.65 -20.25
CA GLU A 296 17.84 -24.67 -20.59
C GLU A 296 17.17 -23.33 -20.89
N VAL A 297 17.66 -22.25 -20.29
CA VAL A 297 17.13 -20.90 -20.49
C VAL A 297 18.02 -20.16 -21.48
N VAL A 298 17.42 -19.68 -22.56
CA VAL A 298 18.08 -18.82 -23.57
C VAL A 298 17.47 -17.42 -23.48
N GLU A 299 18.31 -16.45 -23.14
CA GLU A 299 17.94 -15.03 -23.08
C GLU A 299 18.19 -14.37 -24.44
N ASP A 300 17.14 -14.07 -25.20
CA ASP A 300 17.19 -13.33 -26.47
C ASP A 300 16.32 -12.07 -26.39
N TYR A 301 16.95 -10.96 -25.96
CA TYR A 301 16.30 -9.67 -25.83
C TYR A 301 16.51 -8.85 -27.11
N GLY A 302 15.41 -8.41 -27.72
CA GLY A 302 15.45 -7.39 -28.78
C GLY A 302 15.61 -5.98 -28.21
N SER A 303 15.16 -4.98 -28.96
CA SER A 303 14.97 -3.63 -28.40
C SER A 303 13.72 -3.61 -27.52
N VAL A 304 13.89 -3.71 -26.21
CA VAL A 304 12.79 -3.67 -25.24
C VAL A 304 12.61 -2.25 -24.70
N PRO A 305 11.44 -1.60 -24.92
CA PRO A 305 11.19 -0.27 -24.38
C PRO A 305 10.91 -0.34 -22.87
N TYR A 306 11.20 0.76 -22.17
CA TYR A 306 10.71 0.95 -20.80
C TYR A 306 9.17 0.93 -20.79
N VAL A 307 8.60 0.17 -19.87
CA VAL A 307 7.14 0.10 -19.71
C VAL A 307 6.71 0.77 -18.42
N ARG A 308 5.55 1.40 -18.44
CA ARG A 308 5.00 2.02 -17.24
C ARG A 308 4.32 0.96 -16.38
N GLY A 309 4.88 0.63 -15.21
CA GLY A 309 4.43 -0.50 -14.40
C GLY A 309 5.08 -0.58 -13.02
N SER A 310 4.79 -1.67 -12.29
CA SER A 310 5.46 -2.04 -11.05
C SER A 310 6.42 -3.20 -11.33
N ALA A 311 7.72 -2.99 -11.09
CA ALA A 311 8.75 -4.00 -11.33
C ALA A 311 8.51 -5.28 -10.51
N GLY A 312 8.02 -5.15 -9.27
CA GLY A 312 7.72 -6.29 -8.41
C GLY A 312 6.52 -7.11 -8.90
N GLU A 313 5.44 -6.45 -9.34
CA GLU A 313 4.26 -7.14 -9.90
C GLU A 313 4.61 -7.87 -11.21
N LEU A 314 5.34 -7.20 -12.11
CA LEU A 314 5.80 -7.80 -13.36
C LEU A 314 6.76 -8.97 -13.09
N GLY A 315 7.65 -8.82 -12.11
CA GLY A 315 8.56 -9.88 -11.68
C GLY A 315 7.80 -11.11 -11.18
N GLN A 316 6.72 -10.94 -10.42
CA GLN A 316 5.88 -12.04 -9.96
C GLN A 316 5.20 -12.76 -11.12
N VAL A 317 4.71 -12.02 -12.12
CA VAL A 317 4.13 -12.63 -13.33
C VAL A 317 5.17 -13.48 -14.05
N VAL A 318 6.37 -12.94 -14.28
CA VAL A 318 7.45 -13.70 -14.94
C VAL A 318 7.86 -14.91 -14.11
N LEU A 319 8.01 -14.77 -12.79
CA LEU A 319 8.34 -15.87 -11.89
C LEU A 319 7.31 -17.00 -12.02
N ASN A 320 6.02 -16.66 -11.93
CA ASN A 320 4.95 -17.63 -12.04
C ASN A 320 4.90 -18.30 -13.42
N LEU A 321 5.30 -17.61 -14.49
CA LEU A 321 5.39 -18.18 -15.85
C LEU A 321 6.59 -19.12 -16.02
N VAL A 322 7.69 -18.89 -15.29
CA VAL A 322 8.89 -19.73 -15.37
C VAL A 322 8.75 -20.99 -14.50
N VAL A 323 8.05 -20.87 -13.36
CA VAL A 323 7.89 -21.97 -12.40
C VAL A 323 6.77 -22.95 -12.81
N ASN A 324 5.69 -22.47 -13.45
CA ASN A 324 4.55 -23.30 -13.87
C ASN A 324 4.66 -23.74 -15.32
#